data_AF-A0A1H4NWC8-F1
#
_entry.id   AF-A0A1H4NWC8-F1
#
_cell.length_a   1.000
_cell.length_b   1.000
_cell.length_c   1.000
_cell.angle_alpha   90.00
_cell.angle_beta   90.00
_cell.angle_gamma   90.00
#
_symmetry.space_group_name_H-M   'P 1'
#
loop_
_entity.id
_entity.type
_entity.pdbx_description
1 polymer ?
#
loop_
_entity_poly.entity_id
_entity_poly.type
_entity_poly.pdbx_seq_one_letter_code
_entity_poly.pdbx_strand_id
1 'polypeptide(L)'
;MNDEAAALLDGWASHIDRILDVQWDLMEGGHRWMPTQDSTMELVRDLLGRKLGPGGAWDGEEADRAGRLATLMLAVSGQHLEGIRALLRARQVVFPVAPLARAIVENAGRTFWLIDPRLGDARDLAARVWMYRVDDVTRQVRTAKGWQKDNQKRIEALVKLKKSIRNEEIPRRFYPSEIDNEHGRITLRGQHVPGLGGALKYIAAGMQIADVHTPMYSFLSDATHPTIYAVMETLISVGSSGGEDLHQFGSSDMRREFMILQSAVQAYQQAWFITTSYFGLDVEPVIAVCDEVNSLPRPDGNG
;
A
#
# COMPACT_ATOMS: atom_id res chain seq x y z
N MET A 1 -3.82 -8.59 30.15
CA MET A 1 -3.10 -7.43 29.58
C MET A 1 -2.97 -6.41 30.72
N ASN A 2 -1.80 -5.82 30.91
CA ASN A 2 -1.62 -4.78 31.93
C ASN A 2 -2.22 -3.45 31.47
N ASP A 3 -2.40 -2.51 32.40
CA ASP A 3 -3.02 -1.21 32.12
C ASP A 3 -2.22 -0.39 31.09
N GLU A 4 -0.90 -0.54 31.08
CA GLU A 4 -0.01 0.12 30.12
C GLU A 4 -0.24 -0.33 28.68
N ALA A 5 -0.28 -1.65 28.42
CA ALA A 5 -0.57 -2.18 27.10
C ALA A 5 -2.00 -1.83 26.65
N ALA A 6 -2.96 -1.77 27.59
CA ALA A 6 -4.31 -1.30 27.27
C ALA A 6 -4.31 0.18 26.84
N ALA A 7 -3.62 1.05 27.59
CA ALA A 7 -3.49 2.47 27.27
C ALA A 7 -2.77 2.70 25.93
N LEU A 8 -1.73 1.90 25.64
CA LEU A 8 -1.06 1.91 24.34
C LEU A 8 -2.04 1.61 23.21
N LEU A 9 -2.77 0.50 23.31
CA LEU A 9 -3.70 0.10 22.26
C LEU A 9 -4.84 1.10 22.06
N ASP A 10 -5.33 1.73 23.13
CA ASP A 10 -6.34 2.78 23.05
C ASP A 10 -5.81 4.07 22.43
N GLY A 11 -4.59 4.49 22.79
CA GLY A 11 -3.94 5.66 22.21
C GLY A 11 -3.79 5.51 20.69
N TRP A 12 -3.30 4.35 20.24
CA TRP A 12 -3.15 4.07 18.81
C TRP A 12 -4.49 3.90 18.08
N ALA A 13 -5.50 3.29 18.71
CA ALA A 13 -6.83 3.20 18.13
C ALA A 13 -7.44 4.60 17.91
N SER A 14 -7.31 5.48 18.90
CA SER A 14 -7.78 6.86 18.85
C SER A 14 -7.03 7.67 17.78
N HIS A 15 -5.73 7.43 17.63
CA HIS A 15 -4.94 8.04 16.56
C HIS A 15 -5.42 7.62 15.17
N ILE A 16 -5.77 6.35 14.99
CA ILE A 16 -6.33 5.86 13.72
C ILE A 16 -7.69 6.52 13.44
N ASP A 17 -8.57 6.66 14.44
CA ASP A 17 -9.80 7.44 14.26
C ASP A 17 -9.50 8.84 13.76
N ARG A 18 -8.55 9.53 14.42
CA ARG A 18 -8.16 10.90 14.05
C ARG A 18 -7.64 10.99 12.61
N ILE A 19 -6.78 10.07 12.19
CA ILE A 19 -6.29 9.99 10.80
C ILE A 19 -7.45 9.88 9.81
N LEU A 20 -8.37 8.95 10.05
CA LEU A 20 -9.47 8.67 9.14
C LEU A 20 -10.47 9.83 9.10
N ASP A 21 -10.76 10.46 10.24
CA ASP A 21 -11.62 11.62 10.32
C ASP A 21 -11.02 12.81 9.55
N VAL A 22 -9.74 13.12 9.73
CA VAL A 22 -9.09 14.22 8.98
C VAL A 22 -9.02 13.92 7.49
N GLN A 23 -8.77 12.66 7.10
CA GLN A 23 -8.85 12.28 5.70
C GLN A 23 -10.26 12.51 5.15
N TRP A 24 -11.29 12.11 5.89
CA TRP A 24 -12.67 12.26 5.46
C TRP A 24 -13.08 13.74 5.36
N ASP A 25 -12.71 14.56 6.34
CA ASP A 25 -12.95 16.01 6.35
C ASP A 25 -12.30 16.69 5.14
N LEU A 26 -11.06 16.32 4.81
CA LEU A 26 -10.37 16.81 3.60
C LEU A 26 -11.18 16.48 2.33
N MET A 27 -11.81 15.30 2.29
CA MET A 27 -12.58 14.82 1.15
C MET A 27 -13.96 15.47 1.05
N GLU A 28 -14.66 15.65 2.17
CA GLU A 28 -15.97 16.30 2.22
C GLU A 28 -15.88 17.82 2.05
N GLY A 29 -14.79 18.45 2.50
CA GLY A 29 -14.51 19.89 2.41
C GLY A 29 -14.36 20.44 0.97
N GLY A 30 -14.68 19.64 -0.05
CA GLY A 30 -14.75 20.07 -1.45
C GLY A 30 -13.54 19.66 -2.30
N HIS A 31 -12.49 19.08 -1.71
CA HIS A 31 -11.28 18.76 -2.45
C HIS A 31 -11.41 17.53 -3.35
N ARG A 32 -12.31 16.56 -3.05
CA ARG A 32 -12.75 15.43 -3.94
C ARG A 32 -11.68 14.78 -4.84
N TRP A 33 -10.41 14.75 -4.43
CA TRP A 33 -9.27 14.40 -5.29
C TRP A 33 -9.30 15.10 -6.66
N MET A 34 -9.71 16.36 -6.69
CA MET A 34 -9.67 17.22 -7.86
C MET A 34 -8.30 17.92 -7.88
N PRO A 35 -7.51 17.78 -8.95
CA PRO A 35 -6.20 18.42 -9.02
C PRO A 35 -6.36 19.94 -9.00
N THR A 36 -5.51 20.62 -8.23
CA THR A 36 -5.41 22.08 -8.30
C THR A 36 -4.66 22.49 -9.58
N GLN A 37 -4.81 23.77 -9.93
CA GLN A 37 -3.92 24.38 -10.92
C GLN A 37 -2.46 24.19 -10.48
N ASP A 38 -1.60 23.90 -11.46
CA ASP A 38 -0.15 23.69 -11.28
C ASP A 38 0.23 22.51 -10.36
N SER A 39 -0.73 21.64 -10.01
CA SER A 39 -0.45 20.41 -9.28
C SER A 39 0.52 19.51 -10.05
N THR A 40 1.21 18.61 -9.33
CA THR A 40 2.10 17.63 -9.97
C THR A 40 1.35 16.80 -11.02
N MET A 41 0.09 16.46 -10.75
CA MET A 41 -0.79 15.78 -11.69
C MET A 41 -1.01 16.57 -12.99
N GLU A 42 -1.38 17.86 -12.92
CA GLU A 42 -1.56 18.71 -14.12
C GLU A 42 -0.25 18.84 -14.91
N LEU A 43 0.87 19.08 -14.22
CA LEU A 43 2.18 19.20 -14.86
C LEU A 43 2.56 17.91 -15.59
N VAL A 44 2.34 16.75 -14.97
CA VAL A 44 2.60 15.45 -15.61
C VAL A 44 1.63 15.21 -16.76
N ARG A 45 0.35 15.57 -16.63
CA ARG A 45 -0.66 15.46 -17.71
C ARG A 45 -0.21 16.27 -18.93
N ASP A 46 0.22 17.51 -18.73
CA ASP A 46 0.74 18.38 -19.80
C ASP A 46 1.99 17.81 -20.46
N LEU A 47 2.94 17.32 -19.65
CA LEU A 47 4.16 16.69 -20.16
C LEU A 47 3.86 15.44 -20.98
N LEU A 48 2.89 14.63 -20.53
CA LEU A 48 2.40 13.46 -21.26
C LEU A 48 1.68 13.84 -22.54
N GLY A 49 0.83 14.86 -22.53
CA GLY A 49 0.11 15.36 -23.71
C GLY A 49 1.03 15.83 -24.85
N ARG A 50 2.27 16.18 -24.51
CA ARG A 50 3.32 16.54 -25.47
C ARG A 50 4.13 15.34 -25.99
N LYS A 51 3.91 14.13 -25.45
CA LYS A 51 4.60 12.91 -25.92
C LYS A 51 3.94 12.36 -27.17
N LEU A 52 4.77 11.71 -27.99
CA LEU A 52 4.35 10.94 -29.16
C LEU A 52 4.55 9.45 -28.89
N GLY A 53 3.64 8.65 -29.44
CA GLY A 53 3.78 7.20 -29.55
C GLY A 53 3.49 6.73 -30.98
N PRO A 54 3.61 5.43 -31.26
CA PRO A 54 3.29 4.88 -32.58
C PRO A 54 1.85 5.19 -33.07
N GLY A 55 0.92 5.37 -32.13
CA GLY A 55 -0.48 5.73 -32.40
C GLY A 55 -0.75 7.24 -32.49
N GLY A 56 0.28 8.09 -32.41
CA GLY A 56 0.17 9.55 -32.46
C GLY A 56 0.41 10.23 -31.12
N ALA A 57 -0.11 11.45 -30.99
CA ALA A 57 0.00 12.24 -29.77
C ALA A 57 -0.77 11.61 -28.61
N TRP A 58 -0.20 11.71 -27.41
CA TRP A 58 -0.85 11.26 -26.19
C TRP A 58 -1.79 12.36 -25.66
N ASP A 59 -2.76 11.95 -24.85
CA ASP A 59 -3.80 12.80 -24.25
C ASP A 59 -3.53 13.16 -22.78
N GLY A 60 -2.50 12.57 -22.18
CA GLY A 60 -2.18 12.76 -20.76
C GLY A 60 -3.01 11.90 -19.79
N GLU A 61 -3.91 11.03 -20.28
CA GLU A 61 -4.83 10.26 -19.44
C GLU A 61 -4.10 9.36 -18.42
N GLU A 62 -2.85 8.97 -18.67
CA GLU A 62 -2.05 8.21 -17.72
C GLU A 62 -1.80 8.96 -16.41
N ALA A 63 -1.71 10.29 -16.39
CA ALA A 63 -1.63 11.07 -15.14
C ALA A 63 -2.90 10.90 -14.31
N ASP A 64 -4.07 11.04 -14.95
CA ASP A 64 -5.37 10.84 -14.31
C ASP A 64 -5.54 9.43 -13.76
N ARG A 65 -5.13 8.41 -14.54
CA ARG A 65 -5.20 7.02 -14.12
C ARG A 65 -4.25 6.76 -12.94
N ALA A 66 -3.05 7.34 -12.95
CA ALA A 66 -2.11 7.22 -11.84
C ALA A 66 -2.70 7.79 -10.54
N GLY A 67 -3.26 9.00 -10.60
CA GLY A 67 -3.96 9.62 -9.48
C GLY A 67 -5.13 8.77 -8.98
N ARG A 68 -6.01 8.30 -9.88
CA ARG A 68 -7.14 7.43 -9.49
C ARG A 68 -6.68 6.13 -8.83
N LEU A 69 -5.67 5.47 -9.38
CA LEU A 69 -5.13 4.24 -8.78
C LEU A 69 -4.54 4.49 -7.39
N ALA A 70 -3.80 5.59 -7.20
CA ALA A 70 -3.27 6.00 -5.90
C ALA A 70 -4.39 6.24 -4.88
N THR A 71 -5.44 6.99 -5.25
CA THR A 71 -6.59 7.23 -4.36
C THR A 71 -7.34 5.96 -3.98
N LEU A 72 -7.49 5.00 -4.92
CA LEU A 72 -8.09 3.69 -4.64
C LEU A 72 -7.23 2.86 -3.68
N MET A 73 -5.92 2.82 -3.87
CA MET A 73 -5.00 2.15 -2.95
C MET A 73 -5.06 2.76 -1.56
N LEU A 74 -5.12 4.09 -1.48
CA LEU A 74 -5.23 4.81 -0.22
C LEU A 74 -6.57 4.52 0.48
N ALA A 75 -7.69 4.52 -0.24
CA ALA A 75 -9.01 4.17 0.30
C ALA A 75 -9.05 2.73 0.83
N VAL A 76 -8.50 1.77 0.08
CA VAL A 76 -8.38 0.37 0.54
C VAL A 76 -7.51 0.27 1.79
N SER A 77 -6.39 0.99 1.84
CA SER A 77 -5.55 1.04 3.04
C SER A 77 -6.26 1.68 4.24
N GLY A 78 -7.12 2.68 4.02
CA GLY A 78 -7.95 3.27 5.08
C GLY A 78 -8.92 2.25 5.67
N GLN A 79 -9.56 1.44 4.83
CA GLN A 79 -10.41 0.32 5.28
C GLN A 79 -9.62 -0.74 6.07
N HIS A 80 -8.37 -1.01 5.68
CA HIS A 80 -7.49 -1.87 6.49
C HIS A 80 -7.12 -1.25 7.84
N LEU A 81 -6.90 0.08 7.89
CA LEU A 81 -6.68 0.80 9.16
C LEU A 81 -7.92 0.74 10.06
N GLU A 82 -9.13 0.87 9.52
CA GLU A 82 -10.36 0.66 10.30
C GLU A 82 -10.43 -0.74 10.92
N GLY A 83 -10.01 -1.76 10.16
CA GLY A 83 -9.88 -3.13 10.65
C GLY A 83 -8.84 -3.25 11.77
N ILE A 84 -7.67 -2.63 11.61
CA ILE A 84 -6.65 -2.58 12.66
C ILE A 84 -7.21 -1.89 13.92
N ARG A 85 -7.82 -0.71 13.79
CA ARG A 85 -8.47 -0.01 14.91
C ARG A 85 -9.46 -0.91 15.66
N ALA A 86 -10.32 -1.64 14.95
CA ALA A 86 -11.27 -2.56 15.56
C ALA A 86 -10.55 -3.68 16.36
N LEU A 87 -9.46 -4.22 15.81
CA LEU A 87 -8.63 -5.22 16.48
C LEU A 87 -7.92 -4.66 17.72
N LEU A 88 -7.40 -3.42 17.66
CA LEU A 88 -6.76 -2.75 18.81
C LEU A 88 -7.76 -2.56 19.96
N ARG A 89 -8.98 -2.09 19.66
CA ARG A 89 -10.07 -1.95 20.64
C ARG A 89 -10.50 -3.29 21.23
N ALA A 90 -10.51 -4.35 20.42
CA ALA A 90 -10.82 -5.71 20.87
C ALA A 90 -9.63 -6.43 21.55
N ARG A 91 -8.46 -5.79 21.64
CA ARG A 91 -7.21 -6.36 22.17
C ARG A 91 -6.73 -7.61 21.41
N GLN A 92 -7.10 -7.74 20.14
CA GLN A 92 -6.77 -8.87 19.26
C GLN A 92 -5.60 -8.50 18.35
N VAL A 93 -4.38 -8.52 18.86
CA VAL A 93 -3.23 -7.87 18.19
C VAL A 93 -2.11 -8.82 17.73
N VAL A 94 -2.05 -10.03 18.29
CA VAL A 94 -0.91 -10.95 18.12
C VAL A 94 -0.70 -11.40 16.66
N PHE A 95 -1.78 -11.80 15.98
CA PHE A 95 -1.75 -12.30 14.60
C PHE A 95 -2.57 -11.48 13.59
N PRO A 96 -3.81 -11.03 13.90
CA PRO A 96 -4.70 -10.53 12.86
C PRO A 96 -4.31 -9.14 12.33
N VAL A 97 -3.48 -8.38 13.06
CA VAL A 97 -2.99 -7.06 12.62
C VAL A 97 -1.98 -7.20 11.48
N ALA A 98 -1.12 -8.22 11.50
CA ALA A 98 -0.01 -8.33 10.56
C ALA A 98 -0.43 -8.42 9.08
N PRO A 99 -1.45 -9.23 8.69
CA PRO A 99 -1.92 -9.26 7.31
C PRO A 99 -2.46 -7.91 6.82
N LEU A 100 -3.15 -7.17 7.69
CA LEU A 100 -3.69 -5.83 7.36
C LEU A 100 -2.55 -4.82 7.20
N ALA A 101 -1.61 -4.82 8.14
CA ALA A 101 -0.41 -3.97 8.09
C ALA A 101 0.39 -4.21 6.81
N ARG A 102 0.62 -5.48 6.44
CA ARG A 102 1.27 -5.85 5.19
C ARG A 102 0.53 -5.30 3.98
N ALA A 103 -0.79 -5.44 3.92
CA ALA A 103 -1.59 -4.94 2.80
C ALA A 103 -1.46 -3.41 2.66
N ILE A 104 -1.51 -2.68 3.77
CA ILE A 104 -1.31 -1.21 3.80
C ILE A 104 0.07 -0.85 3.26
N VAL A 105 1.12 -1.51 3.74
CA VAL A 105 2.50 -1.26 3.30
C VAL A 105 2.70 -1.57 1.81
N GLU A 106 2.12 -2.66 1.30
CA GLU A 106 2.17 -2.97 -0.14
C GLU A 106 1.47 -1.91 -0.99
N ASN A 107 0.28 -1.46 -0.56
CA ASN A 107 -0.48 -0.43 -1.25
C ASN A 107 0.22 0.93 -1.21
N ALA A 108 0.78 1.29 -0.06
CA ALA A 108 1.57 2.51 0.10
C ALA A 108 2.79 2.50 -0.83
N GLY A 109 3.57 1.42 -0.85
CA GLY A 109 4.75 1.36 -1.71
C GLY A 109 4.41 1.33 -3.20
N ARG A 110 3.26 0.75 -3.58
CA ARG A 110 2.74 0.86 -4.95
C ARG A 110 2.28 2.27 -5.30
N THR A 111 1.73 3.01 -4.32
CA THR A 111 1.38 4.42 -4.48
C THR A 111 2.63 5.25 -4.75
N PHE A 112 3.67 5.12 -3.92
CA PHE A 112 4.97 5.77 -4.17
C PHE A 112 5.54 5.41 -5.53
N TRP A 113 5.62 4.12 -5.85
CA TRP A 113 6.09 3.67 -7.16
C TRP A 113 5.36 4.37 -8.30
N LEU A 114 4.03 4.47 -8.21
CA LEU A 114 3.19 4.98 -9.29
C LEU A 114 3.37 6.49 -9.51
N ILE A 115 3.22 7.29 -8.45
CA ILE A 115 3.05 8.74 -8.53
C ILE A 115 4.21 9.59 -7.99
N ASP A 116 5.27 9.00 -7.44
CA ASP A 116 6.43 9.78 -6.99
C ASP A 116 7.16 10.42 -8.19
N PRO A 117 7.22 11.76 -8.28
CA PRO A 117 7.83 12.46 -9.40
C PRO A 117 9.35 12.27 -9.48
N ARG A 118 9.99 11.76 -8.43
CA ARG A 118 11.45 11.52 -8.39
C ARG A 118 11.86 10.22 -9.09
N LEU A 119 10.91 9.33 -9.40
CA LEU A 119 11.19 7.97 -9.89
C LEU A 119 11.30 7.85 -11.42
N GLY A 120 11.56 8.94 -12.13
CA GLY A 120 11.75 8.93 -13.58
C GLY A 120 11.00 10.04 -14.29
N ASP A 121 10.88 9.93 -15.61
CA ASP A 121 10.17 10.91 -16.42
C ASP A 121 8.66 10.59 -16.55
N ALA A 122 7.91 11.49 -17.19
CA ALA A 122 6.48 11.30 -17.43
C ALA A 122 6.16 10.00 -18.19
N ARG A 123 7.03 9.57 -19.11
CA ARG A 123 6.85 8.35 -19.90
C ARG A 123 7.07 7.10 -19.05
N ASP A 124 7.96 7.17 -18.05
CA ASP A 124 8.12 6.12 -17.05
C ASP A 124 6.86 6.00 -16.17
N LEU A 125 6.25 7.11 -15.75
CA LEU A 125 4.95 7.08 -15.04
C LEU A 125 3.87 6.39 -15.88
N ALA A 126 3.76 6.73 -17.16
CA ALA A 126 2.83 6.03 -18.06
C ALA A 126 3.13 4.53 -18.13
N ALA A 127 4.41 4.14 -18.25
CA ALA A 127 4.81 2.74 -18.25
C ALA A 127 4.37 2.04 -16.96
N ARG A 128 4.51 2.67 -15.79
CA ARG A 128 4.03 2.13 -14.51
C ARG A 128 2.52 1.92 -14.48
N VAL A 129 1.73 2.88 -14.96
CA VAL A 129 0.26 2.75 -15.07
C VAL A 129 -0.14 1.56 -15.94
N TRP A 130 0.49 1.42 -17.11
CA TRP A 130 0.21 0.31 -18.02
C TRP A 130 0.66 -1.04 -17.45
N MET A 131 1.82 -1.08 -16.78
CA MET A 131 2.30 -2.28 -16.08
C MET A 131 1.36 -2.69 -14.95
N TYR A 132 0.81 -1.73 -14.19
CA TYR A 132 -0.20 -2.00 -13.17
C TYR A 132 -1.45 -2.65 -13.77
N ARG A 133 -1.95 -2.09 -14.88
CA ARG A 133 -3.14 -2.62 -15.58
C ARG A 133 -2.92 -4.03 -16.11
N VAL A 134 -1.73 -4.33 -16.66
CA VAL A 134 -1.37 -5.68 -17.13
C VAL A 134 -1.25 -6.68 -15.98
N ASP A 135 -0.67 -6.28 -14.86
CA ASP A 135 -0.57 -7.12 -13.66
C ASP A 135 -1.95 -7.42 -13.09
N ASP A 136 -2.79 -6.40 -12.91
CA ASP A 136 -4.14 -6.55 -12.35
C ASP A 136 -5.01 -7.49 -13.20
N VAL A 137 -5.10 -7.28 -14.51
CA VAL A 137 -5.87 -8.19 -15.38
C VAL A 137 -5.28 -9.61 -15.36
N THR A 138 -3.96 -9.75 -15.21
CA THR A 138 -3.31 -11.06 -15.10
C THR A 138 -3.69 -11.76 -13.80
N ARG A 139 -3.72 -11.04 -12.68
CA ARG A 139 -4.18 -11.56 -11.38
C ARG A 139 -5.65 -11.93 -11.45
N GLN A 140 -6.50 -11.08 -12.01
CA GLN A 140 -7.93 -11.36 -12.18
C GLN A 140 -8.19 -12.61 -13.03
N VAL A 141 -7.43 -12.83 -14.11
CA VAL A 141 -7.51 -14.09 -14.88
C VAL A 141 -7.13 -15.29 -14.02
N ARG A 142 -6.04 -15.21 -13.24
CA ARG A 142 -5.60 -16.31 -12.37
C ARG A 142 -6.62 -16.61 -11.29
N THR A 143 -7.15 -15.59 -10.63
CA THR A 143 -8.21 -15.70 -9.63
C THR A 143 -9.44 -16.34 -10.26
N ALA A 144 -9.96 -15.80 -11.36
CA ALA A 144 -11.16 -16.35 -12.00
C ALA A 144 -11.01 -17.82 -12.42
N LYS A 145 -9.82 -18.25 -12.87
CA LYS A 145 -9.53 -19.65 -13.20
C LYS A 145 -9.55 -20.60 -11.99
N GLY A 146 -9.20 -20.10 -10.80
CA GLY A 146 -9.20 -20.91 -9.58
C GLY A 146 -10.61 -21.29 -9.09
N TRP A 147 -11.62 -20.48 -9.42
CA TRP A 147 -12.99 -20.62 -8.95
C TRP A 147 -13.89 -21.34 -10.00
N GLN A 148 -13.55 -22.58 -10.36
CA GLN A 148 -14.06 -23.36 -11.52
C GLN A 148 -15.58 -23.28 -11.88
N LYS A 149 -15.85 -23.66 -13.14
CA LYS A 149 -17.11 -23.90 -13.90
C LYS A 149 -18.03 -22.72 -14.22
N ASP A 150 -18.38 -21.84 -13.28
CA ASP A 150 -19.43 -20.83 -13.55
C ASP A 150 -18.90 -19.48 -14.06
N ASN A 151 -17.58 -19.34 -14.23
CA ASN A 151 -16.91 -18.10 -14.62
C ASN A 151 -16.31 -18.08 -16.03
N GLN A 152 -16.63 -19.05 -16.90
CA GLN A 152 -15.98 -19.18 -18.22
C GLN A 152 -16.09 -17.90 -19.07
N LYS A 153 -17.28 -17.28 -19.14
CA LYS A 153 -17.49 -16.01 -19.84
C LYS A 153 -16.62 -14.87 -19.28
N ARG A 154 -16.49 -14.79 -17.95
CA ARG A 154 -15.63 -13.80 -17.28
C ARG A 154 -14.17 -14.04 -17.59
N ILE A 155 -13.71 -15.29 -17.55
CA ILE A 155 -12.34 -15.67 -17.90
C ILE A 155 -12.03 -15.27 -19.35
N GLU A 156 -12.93 -15.58 -20.29
CA GLU A 156 -12.78 -15.20 -21.71
C GLU A 156 -12.70 -13.68 -21.89
N ALA A 157 -13.57 -12.93 -21.22
CA ALA A 157 -13.54 -11.46 -21.24
C ALA A 157 -12.21 -10.90 -20.70
N LEU A 158 -11.72 -11.40 -19.57
CA LEU A 158 -10.45 -10.98 -18.98
C LEU A 158 -9.24 -11.36 -19.84
N VAL A 159 -9.26 -12.54 -20.46
CA VAL A 159 -8.20 -12.97 -21.40
C VAL A 159 -8.21 -12.09 -22.65
N LYS A 160 -9.40 -11.76 -23.19
CA LYS A 160 -9.54 -10.84 -24.31
C LYS A 160 -9.03 -9.44 -23.95
N LEU A 161 -9.41 -8.92 -22.78
CA LEU A 161 -8.93 -7.63 -22.27
C LEU A 161 -7.41 -7.63 -22.12
N LYS A 162 -6.83 -8.66 -21.49
CA LYS A 162 -5.37 -8.80 -21.36
C LYS A 162 -4.66 -8.81 -22.72
N LYS A 163 -5.21 -9.51 -23.71
CA LYS A 163 -4.66 -9.54 -25.07
C LYS A 163 -4.76 -8.18 -25.75
N SER A 164 -5.90 -7.49 -25.65
CA SER A 164 -6.09 -6.16 -26.23
C SER A 164 -5.11 -5.14 -25.61
N ILE A 165 -4.97 -5.13 -24.28
CA ILE A 165 -3.99 -4.27 -23.61
C ILE A 165 -2.57 -4.52 -24.14
N ARG A 166 -2.13 -5.79 -24.20
CA ARG A 166 -0.75 -6.14 -24.59
C ARG A 166 -0.47 -5.94 -26.08
N ASN A 167 -1.42 -6.27 -26.95
CA ASN A 167 -1.18 -6.38 -28.38
C ASN A 167 -1.71 -5.18 -29.17
N GLU A 168 -2.58 -4.37 -28.59
CA GLU A 168 -3.24 -3.26 -29.29
C GLU A 168 -2.98 -1.94 -28.57
N GLU A 169 -3.27 -1.86 -27.27
CA GLU A 169 -3.20 -0.58 -26.54
C GLU A 169 -1.76 -0.16 -26.24
N ILE A 170 -0.94 -1.05 -25.68
CA ILE A 170 0.47 -0.78 -25.39
C ILE A 170 1.26 -0.42 -26.66
N PRO A 171 1.19 -1.18 -27.77
CA PRO A 171 1.92 -0.84 -29.00
C PRO A 171 1.48 0.47 -29.67
N ARG A 172 0.28 0.98 -29.36
CA ARG A 172 -0.13 2.33 -29.80
C ARG A 172 0.53 3.44 -28.98
N ARG A 173 0.87 3.18 -27.72
CA ARG A 173 1.49 4.18 -26.83
C ARG A 173 3.02 4.10 -26.87
N PHE A 174 3.61 2.93 -26.71
CA PHE A 174 5.05 2.72 -26.58
C PHE A 174 5.69 2.19 -27.86
N TYR A 175 6.91 2.65 -28.16
CA TYR A 175 7.69 2.13 -29.28
C TYR A 175 8.17 0.70 -28.98
N PRO A 176 8.41 -0.13 -30.02
CA PRO A 176 8.94 -1.48 -29.82
C PRO A 176 10.23 -1.54 -28.98
N SER A 177 11.10 -0.53 -29.08
CA SER A 177 12.34 -0.43 -28.28
C SER A 177 12.11 -0.19 -26.79
N GLU A 178 10.88 0.12 -26.38
CA GLU A 178 10.48 0.38 -25.00
C GLU A 178 9.70 -0.79 -24.39
N ILE A 179 9.40 -1.80 -25.19
CA ILE A 179 8.64 -2.98 -24.79
C ILE A 179 9.61 -4.15 -24.78
N ASP A 180 9.88 -4.66 -23.61
CA ASP A 180 10.63 -5.90 -23.44
C ASP A 180 9.65 -7.03 -23.06
N ASN A 181 9.85 -8.20 -23.64
CA ASN A 181 9.03 -9.39 -23.41
C ASN A 181 9.92 -10.64 -23.27
N GLU A 182 10.97 -10.52 -22.47
CA GLU A 182 11.81 -11.64 -22.09
C GLU A 182 11.05 -12.67 -21.23
N HIS A 183 11.18 -13.95 -21.59
CA HIS A 183 10.66 -15.09 -20.81
C HIS A 183 9.15 -15.00 -20.49
N GLY A 184 8.38 -14.33 -21.34
CA GLY A 184 6.93 -14.14 -21.17
C GLY A 184 6.53 -13.10 -20.11
N ARG A 185 7.51 -12.40 -19.53
CA ARG A 185 7.29 -11.24 -18.65
C ARG A 185 7.46 -9.98 -19.49
N ILE A 186 6.36 -9.23 -19.63
CA ILE A 186 6.42 -7.93 -20.27
C ILE A 186 6.96 -6.90 -19.28
N THR A 187 7.89 -6.07 -19.71
CA THR A 187 8.25 -4.82 -19.03
C THR A 187 8.11 -3.66 -20.01
N LEU A 188 7.78 -2.49 -19.49
CA LEU A 188 7.68 -1.26 -20.27
C LEU A 188 8.71 -0.29 -19.73
N ARG A 189 9.70 0.08 -20.54
CA ARG A 189 10.83 0.95 -20.13
C ARG A 189 11.49 0.46 -18.82
N GLY A 190 11.67 -0.86 -18.70
CA GLY A 190 12.21 -1.52 -17.50
C GLY A 190 11.29 -1.53 -16.27
N GLN A 191 10.08 -0.96 -16.36
CA GLN A 191 9.13 -0.93 -15.25
C GLN A 191 8.43 -2.27 -15.08
N HIS A 192 8.20 -2.63 -13.82
CA HIS A 192 7.39 -3.77 -13.40
C HIS A 192 6.67 -3.42 -12.09
N VAL A 193 5.51 -4.02 -11.84
CA VAL A 193 4.79 -3.82 -10.57
C VAL A 193 5.62 -4.37 -9.42
N PRO A 194 5.92 -3.58 -8.38
CA PRO A 194 6.71 -4.08 -7.27
C PRO A 194 5.95 -5.14 -6.46
N GLY A 195 6.68 -6.21 -6.10
CA GLY A 195 6.31 -7.05 -4.96
C GLY A 195 6.58 -6.33 -3.63
N LEU A 196 6.30 -6.98 -2.49
CA LEU A 196 6.45 -6.34 -1.17
C LEU A 196 7.85 -5.73 -0.95
N GLY A 197 8.94 -6.45 -1.24
CA GLY A 197 10.29 -5.93 -1.07
C GLY A 197 10.58 -4.70 -1.94
N GLY A 198 10.05 -4.67 -3.17
CA GLY A 198 10.13 -3.50 -4.05
C GLY A 198 9.28 -2.34 -3.54
N ALA A 199 8.08 -2.61 -3.03
CA ALA A 199 7.19 -1.60 -2.46
C ALA A 199 7.84 -0.92 -1.25
N LEU A 200 8.45 -1.71 -0.36
CA LEU A 200 9.23 -1.21 0.78
C LEU A 200 10.43 -0.36 0.36
N LYS A 201 11.12 -0.71 -0.73
CA LYS A 201 12.21 0.11 -1.28
C LYS A 201 11.72 1.50 -1.67
N TYR A 202 10.54 1.62 -2.27
CA TYR A 202 9.99 2.93 -2.67
C TYR A 202 9.56 3.77 -1.47
N ILE A 203 8.96 3.17 -0.44
CA ILE A 203 8.64 3.86 0.82
C ILE A 203 9.94 4.34 1.49
N ALA A 204 10.93 3.46 1.65
CA ALA A 204 12.20 3.78 2.30
C ALA A 204 12.95 4.89 1.55
N ALA A 205 12.99 4.84 0.22
CA ALA A 205 13.56 5.91 -0.61
C ALA A 205 12.78 7.23 -0.43
N GLY A 206 11.45 7.17 -0.37
CA GLY A 206 10.61 8.34 -0.16
C GLY A 206 10.86 9.02 1.19
N MET A 207 11.09 8.21 2.23
CA MET A 207 11.40 8.63 3.60
C MET A 207 12.91 8.89 3.84
N GLN A 208 13.76 8.69 2.84
CA GLN A 208 15.23 8.79 2.96
C GLN A 208 15.84 7.89 4.05
N ILE A 209 15.27 6.70 4.26
CA ILE A 209 15.76 5.74 5.24
C ILE A 209 16.62 4.69 4.54
N ALA A 210 17.90 4.63 4.90
CA ALA A 210 18.83 3.65 4.36
C ALA A 210 18.53 2.22 4.86
N ASP A 211 18.49 1.27 3.93
CA ASP A 211 18.57 -0.19 4.16
C ASP A 211 17.53 -0.85 5.11
N VAL A 212 16.44 -0.17 5.46
CA VAL A 212 15.38 -0.76 6.31
C VAL A 212 14.46 -1.73 5.59
N HIS A 213 14.45 -1.73 4.26
CA HIS A 213 13.50 -2.50 3.45
C HIS A 213 13.67 -4.02 3.59
N THR A 214 14.90 -4.54 3.73
CA THR A 214 15.15 -5.98 3.86
C THR A 214 14.72 -6.51 5.24
N PRO A 215 15.14 -5.90 6.37
CA PRO A 215 14.66 -6.31 7.69
C PRO A 215 13.14 -6.17 7.81
N MET A 216 12.56 -5.08 7.31
CA MET A 216 11.11 -4.85 7.38
C MET A 216 10.32 -5.84 6.51
N TYR A 217 10.86 -6.27 5.37
CA TYR A 217 10.29 -7.35 4.56
C TYR A 217 10.24 -8.66 5.33
N SER A 218 11.38 -9.10 5.88
CA SER A 218 11.45 -10.36 6.63
C SER A 218 10.51 -10.33 7.82
N PHE A 219 10.52 -9.23 8.58
CA PHE A 219 9.66 -9.01 9.73
C PHE A 219 8.16 -9.10 9.38
N LEU A 220 7.70 -8.38 8.37
CA LEU A 220 6.29 -8.44 7.94
C LEU A 220 5.93 -9.79 7.34
N SER A 221 6.86 -10.42 6.62
CA SER A 221 6.65 -11.75 6.05
C SER A 221 6.42 -12.79 7.15
N ASP A 222 7.33 -12.84 8.13
CA ASP A 222 7.24 -13.73 9.29
C ASP A 222 6.01 -13.43 10.14
N ALA A 223 5.61 -12.17 10.26
CA ALA A 223 4.39 -11.82 10.98
C ALA A 223 3.10 -12.30 10.27
N THR A 224 3.08 -12.32 8.93
CA THR A 224 1.94 -12.79 8.14
C THR A 224 1.89 -14.31 7.92
N HIS A 225 3.04 -14.95 7.96
CA HIS A 225 3.21 -16.40 7.76
C HIS A 225 4.12 -16.96 8.87
N PRO A 226 3.69 -16.91 10.14
CA PRO A 226 4.56 -17.24 11.25
C PRO A 226 4.97 -18.70 11.20
N THR A 227 6.25 -18.95 11.48
CA THR A 227 6.73 -20.30 11.77
C THR A 227 6.11 -20.78 13.09
N ILE A 228 6.10 -22.10 13.32
CA ILE A 228 5.59 -22.64 14.59
C ILE A 228 6.36 -22.07 15.79
N TYR A 229 7.66 -21.80 15.64
CA TYR A 229 8.47 -21.16 16.69
C TYR A 229 7.98 -19.75 17.01
N ALA A 230 7.72 -18.93 15.98
CA ALA A 230 7.15 -17.59 16.18
C ALA A 230 5.75 -17.65 16.82
N VAL A 231 4.95 -18.69 16.53
CA VAL A 231 3.66 -18.90 17.21
C VAL A 231 3.88 -19.26 18.69
N MET A 232 4.82 -20.16 18.99
CA MET A 232 5.12 -20.57 20.36
C MET A 232 5.64 -19.41 21.22
N GLU A 233 6.41 -18.48 20.67
CA GLU A 233 6.88 -17.27 21.35
C GLU A 233 5.75 -16.33 21.79
N THR A 234 4.58 -16.45 21.17
CA THR A 234 3.38 -15.66 21.56
C THR A 234 2.50 -16.37 22.59
N LEU A 235 2.88 -17.56 23.05
CA LEU A 235 2.13 -18.26 24.11
C LEU A 235 2.57 -17.72 25.47
N ILE A 236 1.60 -17.22 26.23
CA ILE A 236 1.79 -16.83 27.63
C ILE A 236 1.10 -17.85 28.54
N SER A 237 1.77 -18.23 29.62
CA SER A 237 1.16 -19.10 30.65
C SER A 237 0.08 -18.31 31.41
N VAL A 238 -1.08 -18.93 31.61
CA VAL A 238 -2.22 -18.35 32.36
C VAL A 238 -2.55 -19.11 33.63
N GLY A 239 -1.66 -20.02 34.04
CA GLY A 239 -1.83 -20.89 35.19
C GLY A 239 -1.78 -22.36 34.81
N SER A 240 -2.21 -23.23 35.72
CA SER A 240 -2.26 -24.67 35.51
C SER A 240 -3.60 -25.24 35.96
N SER A 241 -4.05 -26.29 35.27
CA SER A 241 -5.26 -27.03 35.61
C SER A 241 -4.98 -28.52 35.52
N GLY A 242 -5.15 -29.25 36.62
CA GLY A 242 -4.90 -30.70 36.65
C GLY A 242 -3.43 -31.09 36.43
N GLY A 243 -2.48 -30.16 36.63
CA GLY A 243 -1.05 -30.40 36.39
C GLY A 243 -0.58 -30.10 34.96
N GLU A 244 -1.47 -29.66 34.08
CA GLU A 244 -1.11 -29.16 32.75
C GLU A 244 -1.04 -27.62 32.75
N ASP A 245 -0.02 -27.07 32.10
CA ASP A 245 0.11 -25.63 31.89
C ASP A 245 -0.92 -25.17 30.85
N LEU A 246 -1.72 -24.17 31.23
CA LEU A 246 -2.66 -23.52 30.35
C LEU A 246 -1.97 -22.36 29.66
N HIS A 247 -2.14 -22.27 28.34
CA HIS A 247 -1.59 -21.20 27.53
C HIS A 247 -2.68 -20.43 26.79
N GLN A 248 -2.45 -19.14 26.60
CA GLN A 248 -3.21 -18.32 25.66
C GLN A 248 -2.25 -17.54 24.76
N PHE A 249 -2.75 -17.06 23.63
CA PHE A 249 -1.99 -16.11 22.80
C PHE A 249 -1.93 -14.75 23.47
N GLY A 250 -0.74 -14.17 23.54
CA GLY A 250 -0.48 -12.85 24.09
C GLY A 250 0.91 -12.36 23.70
N SER A 251 1.21 -11.13 24.10
CA SER A 251 2.54 -10.55 23.98
C SER A 251 2.92 -9.98 25.34
N SER A 252 4.11 -10.33 25.83
CA SER A 252 4.59 -9.89 27.14
C SER A 252 5.14 -8.45 27.10
N ASP A 253 5.67 -8.01 25.95
CA ASP A 253 6.29 -6.68 25.79
C ASP A 253 5.65 -5.81 24.70
N MET A 254 4.70 -6.35 23.91
CA MET A 254 4.00 -5.64 22.82
C MET A 254 4.92 -5.03 21.75
N ARG A 255 6.23 -5.25 21.79
CA ARG A 255 7.21 -4.55 20.94
C ARG A 255 7.04 -4.93 19.49
N ARG A 256 6.86 -6.23 19.23
CA ARG A 256 6.61 -6.77 17.89
C ARG A 256 5.32 -6.20 17.31
N GLU A 257 4.21 -6.30 18.06
CA GLU A 257 2.90 -5.82 17.63
C GLU A 257 2.92 -4.32 17.36
N PHE A 258 3.61 -3.56 18.22
CA PHE A 258 3.81 -2.13 18.05
C PHE A 258 4.58 -1.79 16.77
N MET A 259 5.67 -2.49 16.46
CA MET A 259 6.43 -2.26 15.22
C MET A 259 5.57 -2.52 13.97
N ILE A 260 4.74 -3.58 13.98
CA ILE A 260 3.82 -3.88 12.87
C ILE A 260 2.81 -2.76 12.69
N LEU A 261 2.20 -2.31 13.79
CA LEU A 261 1.21 -1.24 13.82
C LEU A 261 1.80 0.09 13.36
N GLN A 262 2.94 0.47 13.92
CA GLN A 262 3.64 1.71 13.58
C GLN A 262 3.99 1.75 12.09
N SER A 263 4.52 0.65 11.54
CA SER A 263 4.84 0.56 10.11
C SER A 263 3.61 0.74 9.22
N ALA A 264 2.46 0.19 9.60
CA ALA A 264 1.22 0.35 8.85
C ALA A 264 0.74 1.81 8.86
N VAL A 265 0.69 2.43 10.03
CA VAL A 265 0.25 3.83 10.21
C VAL A 265 1.17 4.77 9.45
N GLN A 266 2.49 4.62 9.60
CA GLN A 266 3.46 5.46 8.88
C GLN A 266 3.36 5.27 7.36
N ALA A 267 3.28 4.02 6.88
CA ALA A 267 3.14 3.77 5.45
C ALA A 267 1.87 4.40 4.87
N TYR A 268 0.75 4.32 5.60
CA TYR A 268 -0.49 4.97 5.21
C TYR A 268 -0.35 6.50 5.18
N GLN A 269 0.18 7.10 6.24
CA GLN A 269 0.40 8.55 6.33
C GLN A 269 1.27 9.06 5.18
N GLN A 270 2.34 8.34 4.85
CA GLN A 270 3.23 8.67 3.73
C GLN A 270 2.51 8.54 2.37
N ALA A 271 1.69 7.50 2.18
CA ALA A 271 0.88 7.35 0.98
C ALA A 271 -0.18 8.45 0.86
N TRP A 272 -0.77 8.87 1.97
CA TRP A 272 -1.72 9.97 2.02
C TRP A 272 -1.04 11.30 1.67
N PHE A 273 0.11 11.59 2.26
CA PHE A 273 0.90 12.78 1.97
C PHE A 273 1.22 12.88 0.48
N ILE A 274 1.85 11.86 -0.10
CA ILE A 274 2.26 11.91 -1.51
C ILE A 274 1.06 11.99 -2.47
N THR A 275 -0.06 11.34 -2.14
CA THR A 275 -1.29 11.45 -2.93
C THR A 275 -1.82 12.88 -2.87
N THR A 276 -1.93 13.46 -1.68
CA THR A 276 -2.37 14.86 -1.46
C THR A 276 -1.48 15.85 -2.23
N SER A 277 -0.16 15.70 -2.15
CA SER A 277 0.80 16.52 -2.91
C SER A 277 0.68 16.31 -4.42
N TYR A 278 0.40 15.09 -4.89
CA TYR A 278 0.23 14.81 -6.32
C TYR A 278 -0.93 15.59 -6.93
N PHE A 279 -2.04 15.70 -6.20
CA PHE A 279 -3.19 16.52 -6.58
C PHE A 279 -3.03 18.02 -6.26
N GLY A 280 -1.91 18.44 -5.64
CA GLY A 280 -1.69 19.84 -5.26
C GLY A 280 -2.61 20.35 -4.15
N LEU A 281 -3.18 19.44 -3.36
CA LEU A 281 -4.06 19.77 -2.24
C LEU A 281 -3.25 20.22 -1.02
N ASP A 282 -3.93 20.87 -0.06
CA ASP A 282 -3.32 21.27 1.20
C ASP A 282 -2.85 20.05 2.00
N VAL A 283 -1.55 20.01 2.28
CA VAL A 283 -0.89 18.91 3.00
C VAL A 283 -0.79 19.17 4.50
N GLU A 284 -1.06 20.39 4.97
CA GLU A 284 -0.93 20.75 6.39
C GLU A 284 -1.76 19.87 7.32
N PRO A 285 -3.03 19.52 7.02
CA PRO A 285 -3.80 18.59 7.85
C PRO A 285 -3.15 17.21 7.95
N VAL A 286 -2.50 16.76 6.87
CA VAL A 286 -1.79 15.49 6.84
C VAL A 286 -0.56 15.55 7.73
N ILE A 287 0.24 16.62 7.61
CA ILE A 287 1.46 16.83 8.40
C ILE A 287 1.14 16.90 9.89
N ALA A 288 0.12 17.68 10.27
CA ALA A 288 -0.29 17.80 11.68
C ALA A 288 -0.59 16.43 12.31
N VAL A 289 -1.35 15.58 11.63
CA VAL A 289 -1.66 14.22 12.11
C VAL A 289 -0.43 13.29 12.02
N CYS A 290 0.48 13.50 11.07
CA CYS A 290 1.74 12.77 11.04
C CYS A 290 2.58 13.06 12.29
N ASP A 291 2.66 14.32 12.72
CA ASP A 291 3.49 14.72 13.85
C ASP A 291 2.95 14.19 15.19
N GLU A 292 1.62 14.08 15.32
CA GLU A 292 0.96 13.50 16.50
C GLU A 292 1.45 12.08 16.82
N VAL A 293 1.87 11.30 15.81
CA VAL A 293 2.37 9.92 15.99
C VAL A 293 3.57 9.85 16.95
N ASN A 294 4.34 10.94 17.03
CA ASN A 294 5.52 11.00 17.89
C ASN A 294 5.17 11.10 19.38
N SER A 295 3.96 11.54 19.69
CA SER A 295 3.45 11.70 21.06
C SER A 295 2.74 10.45 21.59
N LEU A 296 2.49 9.45 20.73
CA LEU A 296 1.73 8.26 21.11
C LEU A 296 2.50 7.39 22.12
N PRO A 297 1.78 6.66 22.99
CA PRO A 297 2.41 5.68 23.88
C PRO A 297 3.19 4.64 23.08
N ARG A 298 4.35 4.25 23.63
CA ARG A 298 5.24 3.22 23.08
C ARG A 298 5.51 2.19 24.19
N PRO A 299 5.76 0.92 23.85
CA PRO A 299 6.18 -0.04 24.85
C PRO A 299 7.49 0.47 25.47
N ASP A 300 7.59 0.41 26.80
CA ASP A 300 8.74 0.92 27.57
C ASP A 300 10.08 0.64 26.88
N GLY A 301 10.67 1.71 26.33
CA GLY A 301 12.02 1.71 25.81
C GLY A 301 12.97 2.13 26.91
N ASN A 302 13.63 1.17 27.56
CA ASN A 302 15.04 1.44 27.85
C ASN A 302 15.68 1.71 26.48
N GLY A 303 15.91 3.00 26.22
CA GLY A 303 16.50 3.50 24.98
C GLY A 303 17.86 2.90 24.67
#